data_AF-A0A8X7X111-F1
#
_entry.id   AF-A0A8X7X111-F1
#
_cell.length_a   1.000
_cell.length_b   1.000
_cell.length_c   1.000
_cell.angle_alpha   90.00
_cell.angle_beta   90.00
_cell.angle_gamma   90.00
#
_symmetry.space_group_name_H-M   'P 1'
#
loop_
_entity.id
_entity.type
_entity.pdbx_description
1 polymer ?
#
loop_
_entity_poly.entity_id
_entity_poly.type
_entity_poly.pdbx_seq_one_letter_code
_entity_poly.pdbx_strand_id
1 'polypeptide(L)'
;MDAKHIKLLRKQRLHLAKQLIVGDTIVQYLYQENILTESHVEEIRSQNTNKKRAIKLLDILPTRGPKAFDTFIDSIQDEYPWIKTKLLDELTRLGDGQTGSAGMTFIQTARFFVAVFVTFVLHLLRRISTLFQVLF
;
A
#
# COMPACT_ATOMS: atom_id res chain seq x y z
N MET A 1 6.63 -0.04 -15.99
CA MET A 1 5.54 -0.63 -15.21
C MET A 1 4.50 -1.06 -16.22
N ASP A 2 3.87 -2.21 -16.04
CA ASP A 2 2.88 -2.70 -17.00
C ASP A 2 1.58 -1.87 -16.98
N ALA A 3 0.89 -1.81 -18.11
CA ALA A 3 -0.37 -1.08 -18.24
C ALA A 3 -1.43 -1.55 -17.21
N LYS A 4 -1.42 -2.84 -16.84
CA LYS A 4 -2.30 -3.41 -15.82
C LYS A 4 -2.02 -2.82 -14.43
N HIS A 5 -0.74 -2.73 -14.03
CA HIS A 5 -0.33 -2.10 -12.77
C HIS A 5 -0.72 -0.62 -12.74
N ILE A 6 -0.51 0.12 -13.84
CA ILE A 6 -0.88 1.53 -13.92
C ILE A 6 -2.41 1.71 -13.77
N LYS A 7 -3.20 0.88 -14.46
CA LYS A 7 -4.67 0.92 -14.39
C LYS A 7 -5.15 0.59 -12.98
N LEU A 8 -4.55 -0.41 -12.34
CA LEU A 8 -4.83 -0.80 -10.95
C LEU A 8 -4.56 0.35 -9.97
N LEU A 9 -3.36 0.92 -10.00
CA LEU A 9 -2.97 2.02 -9.11
C LEU A 9 -3.87 3.24 -9.31
N ARG A 10 -4.23 3.58 -10.55
CA ARG A 10 -5.16 4.68 -10.85
C ARG A 10 -6.57 4.41 -10.29
N LYS A 11 -7.09 3.20 -10.46
CA LYS A 11 -8.42 2.80 -9.95
C LYS A 11 -8.47 2.80 -8.41
N GLN A 12 -7.41 2.33 -7.77
CA GLN A 12 -7.33 2.22 -6.31
C GLN A 12 -6.77 3.48 -5.63
N ARG A 13 -6.32 4.49 -6.39
CA ARG A 13 -5.59 5.68 -5.90
C ARG A 13 -6.20 6.32 -4.66
N LEU A 14 -7.50 6.63 -4.69
CA LEU A 14 -8.20 7.25 -3.57
C LEU A 14 -8.38 6.33 -2.37
N HIS A 15 -8.53 5.03 -2.62
CA HIS A 15 -8.75 4.03 -1.58
C HIS A 15 -7.44 3.70 -0.86
N LEU A 16 -6.34 3.57 -1.61
CA LEU A 16 -4.99 3.40 -1.09
C LEU A 16 -4.57 4.62 -0.27
N ALA A 17 -4.80 5.83 -0.79
CA ALA A 17 -4.42 7.06 -0.07
C ALA A 17 -5.15 7.29 1.26
N LYS A 18 -6.22 6.54 1.55
CA LYS A 18 -6.91 6.57 2.84
C LYS A 18 -6.37 5.56 3.86
N GLN A 19 -5.72 4.49 3.40
CA GLN A 19 -5.28 3.38 4.24
C GLN A 19 -3.76 3.30 4.38
N LEU A 20 -3.05 3.70 3.33
CA LEU A 20 -1.60 3.67 3.29
C LEU A 20 -1.07 4.89 4.03
N ILE A 21 -0.40 4.66 5.16
CA ILE A 21 0.39 5.70 5.80
C ILE A 21 1.77 5.70 5.14
N VAL A 22 1.99 6.61 4.19
CA VAL A 22 3.32 6.82 3.60
C VAL A 22 4.25 7.46 4.63
N GLY A 23 4.87 6.62 5.45
CA GLY A 23 5.92 6.97 6.39
C GLY A 23 7.28 7.09 5.72
N ASP A 24 8.30 7.49 6.50
CA ASP A 24 9.67 7.61 5.98
C ASP A 24 10.28 6.25 5.60
N THR A 25 9.91 5.15 6.26
CA THR A 25 10.41 3.80 5.93
C THR A 25 10.11 3.42 4.48
N ILE A 26 8.86 3.57 4.04
CA ILE A 26 8.45 3.28 2.65
C ILE A 26 9.21 4.17 1.67
N VAL A 27 9.30 5.47 1.96
CA VAL A 27 9.95 6.44 1.07
C VAL A 27 11.46 6.17 0.97
N GLN A 28 12.11 5.84 2.09
CA GLN A 28 13.54 5.49 2.13
C GLN A 28 13.84 4.19 1.41
N TYR A 29 13.02 3.15 1.62
CA TYR A 29 13.18 1.87 0.92
C TYR A 29 13.09 2.06 -0.60
N LEU A 30 12.07 2.78 -1.07
CA LEU A 30 11.91 3.06 -2.50
C LEU A 30 13.04 3.94 -3.07
N TYR A 31 13.64 4.81 -2.25
CA TYR A 31 14.81 5.58 -2.65
C TYR A 31 16.07 4.71 -2.76
N GLN A 32 16.31 3.83 -1.78
CA GLN A 32 17.43 2.88 -1.78
C GLN A 32 17.37 1.92 -2.98
N GLU A 33 16.17 1.48 -3.33
CA GLU A 33 15.91 0.64 -4.51
C GLU A 33 15.92 1.43 -5.83
N ASN A 34 16.33 2.70 -5.82
CA ASN A 34 16.43 3.60 -6.98
C ASN A 34 15.09 3.81 -7.72
N ILE A 35 13.96 3.58 -7.05
CA ILE A 35 12.62 3.88 -7.60
C ILE A 35 12.32 5.36 -7.44
N LEU A 36 12.66 5.97 -6.31
CA LEU A 36 12.53 7.40 -6.08
C LEU A 36 13.87 8.12 -6.26
N THR A 37 13.82 9.35 -6.75
CA THR A 37 14.96 10.27 -6.72
C THR A 37 14.88 11.17 -5.50
N GLU A 38 15.95 11.88 -5.17
CA GLU A 38 15.97 12.82 -4.05
C GLU A 38 14.87 13.89 -4.19
N SER A 39 14.73 14.47 -5.38
CA SER A 39 13.65 15.41 -5.70
C SER A 39 12.26 14.82 -5.45
N HIS A 40 12.03 13.53 -5.78
CA HIS A 40 10.75 12.88 -5.47
C HIS A 40 10.51 12.70 -3.98
N VAL A 41 11.55 12.35 -3.23
CA VAL A 41 11.48 12.22 -1.78
C VAL A 41 11.08 13.55 -1.15
N GLU A 42 11.70 14.65 -1.58
CA GLU A 42 11.34 16.01 -1.15
C GLU A 42 9.90 16.39 -1.54
N GLU A 43 9.50 16.11 -2.77
CA GLU A 43 8.13 16.37 -3.24
C GLU A 43 7.07 15.61 -2.45
N ILE A 44 7.37 14.36 -2.05
CA ILE A 44 6.49 13.58 -1.17
C ILE A 44 6.51 14.16 0.24
N ARG A 45 7.67 14.45 0.82
CA ARG A 45 7.80 14.96 2.19
C ARG A 45 7.19 16.35 2.38
N SER A 46 7.20 17.18 1.34
CA SER A 46 6.60 18.53 1.37
C SER A 46 5.07 18.51 1.45
N GLN A 47 4.41 17.36 1.28
CA GLN A 47 2.95 17.28 1.36
C GLN A 47 2.45 17.37 2.80
N ASN A 48 1.56 18.34 3.05
CA ASN A 48 1.04 18.66 4.40
C ASN A 48 0.20 17.53 5.04
N THR A 49 -0.27 16.55 4.26
CA THR A 49 -1.08 15.47 4.80
C THR A 49 -0.63 14.13 4.26
N ASN A 50 -0.74 13.08 5.08
CA ASN A 50 -0.38 11.73 4.68
C ASN A 50 -1.16 11.28 3.41
N LYS A 51 -2.44 11.62 3.32
CA LYS A 51 -3.24 11.37 2.11
C LYS A 51 -2.62 12.00 0.86
N LYS A 52 -2.14 13.26 0.95
CA LYS A 52 -1.45 13.91 -0.17
C LYS A 52 -0.11 13.25 -0.48
N ARG A 53 0.67 12.83 0.54
CA ARG A 53 1.90 12.04 0.37
C ARG A 53 1.63 10.75 -0.41
N ALA A 54 0.60 10.01 -0.02
CA ALA A 54 0.19 8.78 -0.68
C ALA A 54 -0.25 9.00 -2.12
N ILE A 55 -1.07 10.02 -2.38
CA ILE A 55 -1.47 10.39 -3.75
C ILE A 55 -0.25 10.72 -4.59
N LYS A 56 0.68 11.53 -4.07
CA LYS A 56 1.90 11.96 -4.76
C LYS A 56 2.80 10.78 -5.09
N LEU A 57 3.01 9.87 -4.13
CA LEU A 57 3.76 8.63 -4.35
C LEU A 57 3.12 7.79 -5.46
N LEU A 58 1.81 7.58 -5.41
CA LEU A 58 1.06 6.79 -6.40
C LEU A 58 1.06 7.43 -7.80
N ASP A 59 1.26 8.75 -7.91
CA ASP A 59 1.43 9.46 -9.19
C ASP A 59 2.83 9.30 -9.77
N ILE A 60 3.84 9.20 -8.89
CA ILE A 60 5.24 9.04 -9.28
C ILE A 60 5.52 7.62 -9.78
N LEU A 61 5.03 6.59 -9.09
CA LEU A 61 5.34 5.17 -9.36
C LEU A 61 5.18 4.75 -10.83
N PRO A 62 4.10 5.12 -11.57
CA PRO A 62 3.95 4.79 -12.99
C PRO A 62 5.09 5.26 -13.89
N THR A 63 5.83 6.30 -13.50
CA THR A 63 6.90 6.91 -14.30
C THR A 63 8.27 6.26 -14.09
N ARG A 64 8.42 5.34 -13.13
CA ARG A 64 9.73 4.85 -12.63
C ARG A 64 10.20 3.52 -13.22
N GLY A 65 9.47 2.95 -14.18
CA GLY A 65 9.86 1.73 -14.87
C GLY A 65 9.19 0.45 -14.35
N PRO A 66 9.51 -0.73 -14.89
CA PRO A 66 8.80 -1.99 -14.64
C PRO A 66 8.82 -2.44 -13.18
N LYS A 67 9.99 -2.32 -12.52
CA LYS A 67 10.22 -2.78 -11.14
C LYS A 67 9.49 -1.97 -10.07
N ALA A 68 9.05 -0.75 -10.38
CA ALA A 68 8.47 0.17 -9.40
C ALA A 68 7.22 -0.37 -8.71
N PHE A 69 6.43 -1.23 -9.37
CA PHE A 69 5.27 -1.85 -8.74
C PHE A 69 5.70 -2.88 -7.69
N ASP A 70 6.55 -3.81 -8.07
CA ASP A 70 6.97 -4.92 -7.20
C ASP A 70 7.73 -4.39 -5.98
N THR A 71 8.66 -3.46 -6.19
CA THR A 71 9.37 -2.79 -5.08
C THR A 71 8.43 -2.01 -4.17
N PHE A 72 7.37 -1.40 -4.71
CA PHE A 72 6.35 -0.77 -3.88
C PHE A 72 5.57 -1.80 -3.06
N ILE A 73 5.19 -2.94 -3.64
CA ILE A 73 4.55 -4.03 -2.91
C ILE A 73 5.45 -4.54 -1.79
N ASP A 74 6.74 -4.72 -2.05
CA ASP A 74 7.73 -5.15 -1.06
C ASP A 74 7.87 -4.11 0.06
N SER A 75 7.86 -2.81 -0.28
CA SER A 75 7.95 -1.73 0.72
C SER A 75 6.78 -1.69 1.71
N ILE A 76 5.62 -2.21 1.32
CA ILE A 76 4.40 -2.19 2.14
C ILE A 76 4.03 -3.57 2.69
N GLN A 77 4.75 -4.63 2.35
CA GLN A 77 4.31 -5.99 2.69
C GLN A 77 4.32 -6.28 4.19
N ASP A 78 5.26 -5.69 4.93
CA ASP A 78 5.42 -5.93 6.37
C ASP A 78 4.38 -5.17 7.18
N GLU A 79 4.14 -3.90 6.83
CA GLU A 79 3.22 -3.03 7.57
C GLU A 79 1.77 -3.11 7.05
N TYR A 80 1.58 -3.42 5.77
CA TYR A 80 0.29 -3.42 5.08
C TYR A 80 0.06 -4.69 4.24
N PRO A 81 0.20 -5.90 4.82
CA PRO A 81 0.03 -7.15 4.07
C PRO A 81 -1.35 -7.25 3.40
N TRP A 82 -2.40 -6.68 4.01
CA TRP A 82 -3.74 -6.65 3.42
C TRP A 82 -3.85 -5.76 2.17
N ILE A 83 -3.04 -4.69 2.08
CA ILE A 83 -3.00 -3.84 0.89
C ILE A 83 -2.33 -4.62 -0.25
N LYS A 84 -1.23 -5.32 0.03
CA LYS A 84 -0.58 -6.23 -0.92
C LYS A 84 -1.56 -7.28 -1.45
N THR A 85 -2.21 -8.05 -0.57
CA THR A 85 -3.19 -9.07 -0.98
C THR A 85 -4.29 -8.48 -1.85
N LYS A 86 -4.87 -7.35 -1.43
CA LYS A 86 -5.92 -6.68 -2.20
C LYS A 86 -5.46 -6.23 -3.59
N LEU A 87 -4.25 -5.70 -3.70
CA LEU A 87 -3.70 -5.26 -4.99
C LEU A 87 -3.43 -6.46 -5.91
N LEU A 88 -2.90 -7.56 -5.38
CA LEU A 88 -2.65 -8.78 -6.15
C LEU A 88 -3.97 -9.45 -6.60
N ASP A 89 -4.98 -9.51 -5.73
CA ASP A 89 -6.30 -10.03 -6.08
C ASP A 89 -6.93 -9.22 -7.21
N GLU A 90 -6.90 -7.88 -7.10
CA GLU A 90 -7.45 -7.01 -8.15
C GLU A 90 -6.61 -7.08 -9.43
N LEU A 91 -5.30 -7.31 -9.34
CA LEU A 91 -4.43 -7.51 -10.50
C LEU A 91 -4.79 -8.80 -11.26
N THR A 92 -5.01 -9.91 -10.54
CA THR A 92 -5.49 -11.18 -11.11
C THR A 92 -6.81 -10.98 -11.85
N ARG A 93 -7.74 -10.24 -11.24
CA ARG A 93 -9.04 -9.90 -11.86
C ARG A 93 -8.93 -9.01 -13.10
N LEU A 94 -7.82 -8.28 -13.28
CA LEU A 94 -7.54 -7.51 -14.50
C LEU A 94 -6.83 -8.37 -15.57
N GLY A 95 -6.30 -9.54 -15.19
CA GLY A 95 -5.66 -10.50 -16.07
C GLY A 95 -6.65 -11.35 -16.85
N ASP A 96 -7.77 -11.69 -16.22
CA ASP A 96 -8.84 -12.46 -16.85
C ASP A 96 -9.78 -11.51 -17.61
N GLY A 97 -9.84 -11.67 -18.94
CA GLY A 97 -10.70 -10.87 -19.80
C GLY A 97 -12.16 -10.88 -19.31
N GLN A 98 -12.85 -9.75 -19.44
CA GLN A 98 -14.25 -9.58 -19.04
C GLN A 98 -15.13 -10.79 -19.43
N THR A 99 -15.60 -11.55 -18.45
CA THR A 99 -16.88 -12.25 -18.45
C THR A 99 -17.47 -12.16 -17.05
N GLY A 100 -18.69 -11.63 -16.97
CA GLY A 100 -19.26 -11.08 -15.75
C GLY A 100 -19.44 -12.06 -14.59
N SER A 101 -19.43 -11.51 -13.38
CA SER A 101 -20.39 -11.88 -12.35
C SER A 101 -20.47 -10.77 -11.32
N ALA A 102 -21.71 -10.48 -10.95
CA ALA A 102 -22.12 -9.47 -10.01
C ALA A 102 -21.60 -9.73 -8.58
N GLY A 103 -21.57 -8.67 -7.78
CA GLY A 103 -21.71 -8.76 -6.32
C GLY A 103 -20.45 -9.10 -5.54
N MET A 104 -19.65 -8.08 -5.24
CA MET A 104 -18.97 -8.06 -3.94
C MET A 104 -19.73 -7.09 -3.05
N THR A 105 -20.63 -7.66 -2.27
CA THR A 105 -21.52 -6.96 -1.35
C THR A 105 -20.70 -6.25 -0.27
N PHE A 106 -21.11 -5.01 0.01
CA PHE A 106 -20.52 -4.05 0.95
C PHE A 106 -20.28 -4.63 2.37
N ILE A 107 -20.93 -5.75 2.71
CA ILE A 107 -20.88 -6.46 3.99
C ILE A 107 -19.60 -7.32 4.14
N GLN A 108 -19.00 -7.84 3.06
CA GLN A 108 -17.72 -8.58 3.17
C GLN A 108 -16.54 -7.68 3.52
N THR A 109 -16.52 -6.46 2.99
CA THR A 109 -15.51 -5.44 3.35
C THR A 109 -15.50 -5.18 4.85
N ALA A 110 -16.65 -4.99 5.49
CA ALA A 110 -16.72 -4.71 6.92
C ALA A 110 -16.18 -5.87 7.80
N ARG A 111 -16.50 -7.13 7.46
CA ARG A 111 -15.98 -8.29 8.20
C ARG A 111 -14.47 -8.44 8.04
N PHE A 112 -13.93 -8.13 6.86
CA PHE A 112 -12.49 -8.15 6.61
C PHE A 112 -11.78 -7.02 7.38
N PHE A 113 -12.35 -5.81 7.39
CA PHE A 113 -11.84 -4.69 8.17
C PHE A 113 -11.83 -4.98 9.67
N VAL A 114 -12.89 -5.57 10.23
CA VAL A 114 -12.95 -5.93 11.66
C VAL A 114 -11.92 -7.00 12.01
N ALA A 115 -11.80 -8.06 11.20
CA ALA A 115 -10.84 -9.12 11.44
C ALA A 115 -9.39 -8.61 11.38
N VAL A 116 -9.05 -7.84 10.33
CA VAL A 116 -7.71 -7.28 10.16
C VAL A 116 -7.39 -6.25 11.24
N PHE A 117 -8.36 -5.42 11.64
CA PHE A 117 -8.18 -4.46 12.72
C PHE A 117 -7.94 -5.15 14.07
N VAL A 118 -8.70 -6.21 14.39
CA VAL A 118 -8.49 -6.99 15.62
C VAL A 118 -7.11 -7.65 15.61
N THR A 119 -6.68 -8.23 14.48
CA THR A 119 -5.35 -8.82 14.37
C THR A 119 -4.24 -7.77 14.49
N PHE A 120 -4.40 -6.60 13.87
CA PHE A 120 -3.44 -5.49 13.98
C PHE A 120 -3.32 -4.97 15.41
N VAL A 121 -4.46 -4.76 16.09
CA VAL A 121 -4.47 -4.33 17.51
C VAL A 121 -3.82 -5.37 18.40
N LEU A 122 -4.12 -6.66 18.22
CA LEU A 122 -3.48 -7.73 18.98
C LEU A 122 -1.97 -7.81 18.72
N HIS A 123 -1.53 -7.62 17.48
CA HIS A 123 -0.11 -7.63 17.14
C HIS A 123 0.61 -6.41 17.73
N LEU A 124 -0.01 -5.23 17.68
CA LEU A 124 0.53 -4.00 18.27
C LEU A 124 0.66 -4.11 19.80
N LEU A 125 -0.36 -4.65 20.47
CA LEU A 125 -0.33 -4.90 21.91
C LEU A 125 0.75 -5.92 22.29
N ARG A 126 0.94 -6.98 21.49
CA ARG A 126 2.03 -7.94 21.71
C ARG A 126 3.41 -7.28 21.56
N ARG A 127 3.58 -6.40 20.57
CA ARG A 127 4.84 -5.66 20.38
C ARG A 127 5.17 -4.74 21.54
N ILE A 128 4.17 -4.03 22.08
CA ILE A 128 4.34 -3.16 23.26
C ILE A 128 4.68 -4.00 24.49
N SER A 129 4.01 -5.13 24.68
CA SER A 129 4.30 -6.04 25.80
C SER A 129 5.70 -6.64 25.74
N THR A 130 6.21 -7.02 24.57
CA THR A 130 7.58 -7.53 24.43
C THR A 130 8.64 -6.45 24.67
N LEU A 131 8.37 -5.19 24.31
CA LEU A 131 9.29 -4.09 24.61
C LEU A 131 9.37 -3.82 26.11
N PHE A 132 8.27 -4.01 26.85
CA PHE A 132 8.23 -3.84 28.30
C PHE A 132 8.98 -4.94 29.06
N GLN A 133 8.99 -6.18 28.56
CA GLN A 133 9.76 -7.29 29.15
C GLN A 133 11.27 -7.24 28.90
N VAL A 134 11.73 -6.43 27.95
CA VAL A 134 13.17 -6.28 27.63
C VAL A 134 13.79 -5.09 28.37
N LEU A 135 12.95 -4.20 28.93
CA LEU A 135 13.37 -2.97 29.63
C LEU A 135 13.30 -3.07 31.17
N PHE A 136 12.92 -4.22 31.72
CA PHE A 136 12.87 -4.54 33.16
C PHE A 136 13.39 -5.96 33.40
#